data_AF-A0A846X1N6-F1
#
_entry.id   AF-A0A846X1N6-F1
#
_cell.length_a   1.000
_cell.length_b   1.000
_cell.length_c   1.000
_cell.angle_alpha   90.00
_cell.angle_beta   90.00
_cell.angle_gamma   90.00
#
_symmetry.space_group_name_H-M   'P 1'
#
loop_
_entity.id
_entity.type
_entity.pdbx_description
1 polymer ?
#
loop_
_entity_poly.entity_id
_entity_poly.type
_entity_poly.pdbx_seq_one_letter_code
_entity_poly.pdbx_strand_id
1 'polypeptide(L)'
;MWSLIECLNGLEEATWVCENGEPQDFRSVRRMLFANEWLPLLDQAFHTRTSGAATVGSKKGDHRVVIHPVIGPEATVYAFHVWIAPLDQAPTPPPPTAGNRWLLDRQAVQQTPESFAMSGGGEQFHEFRSAPQFTGRALRSDDFDKILQIVGDPTPEKKIITESTILNARTGRVMPWVVVCRGHDGNEMRILFCDVARFGIEPKIPTPEALSLRAMSAAAGRWAALAAMATDPITERRDIILALWISERPPWFVEFVPDTTDFIHPDDRSLFSAASVMRADATPPEVRIRINSSDGWRGMNGAIRPYSLAGGNARVDDLYIVEFWES
;
A
#
# COMPACT_ATOMS: atom_id res chain seq x y z
N MET A 1 -1.58 -24.36 -11.60
CA MET A 1 -0.67 -23.39 -10.97
C MET A 1 -1.23 -22.00 -11.20
N TRP A 2 -1.19 -21.09 -10.22
CA TRP A 2 -1.66 -19.71 -10.40
C TRP A 2 -0.48 -18.75 -10.46
N SER A 3 -0.49 -17.87 -11.46
CA SER A 3 0.46 -16.78 -11.61
C SER A 3 -0.30 -15.45 -11.60
N LEU A 4 0.24 -14.46 -10.90
CA LEU A 4 -0.28 -13.09 -10.93
C LEU A 4 0.55 -12.27 -11.93
N ILE A 5 -0.14 -11.65 -12.86
CA ILE A 5 0.41 -10.74 -13.86
C ILE A 5 -0.13 -9.35 -13.56
N GLU A 6 0.74 -8.40 -13.22
CA GLU A 6 0.34 -7.00 -13.11
C GLU A 6 0.32 -6.33 -14.48
N CYS A 7 -0.63 -5.42 -14.67
CA CYS A 7 -0.72 -4.52 -15.82
C CYS A 7 -1.07 -3.10 -15.35
N LEU A 8 -0.45 -2.67 -14.25
CA LEU A 8 -0.73 -1.39 -13.59
C LEU A 8 -0.47 -0.20 -14.53
N ASN A 9 0.43 -0.32 -15.50
CA ASN A 9 0.68 0.68 -16.55
C ASN A 9 0.19 0.24 -17.93
N GLY A 10 -0.85 -0.60 -17.97
CA GLY A 10 -1.42 -1.12 -19.20
C GLY A 10 -0.86 -2.48 -19.61
N LEU A 11 -1.52 -3.09 -20.59
CA LEU A 11 -1.25 -4.46 -21.01
C LEU A 11 0.11 -4.63 -21.69
N GLU A 12 0.58 -3.61 -22.41
CA GLU A 12 1.86 -3.66 -23.13
C GLU A 12 3.06 -3.79 -22.18
N GLU A 13 2.92 -3.27 -20.97
CA GLU A 13 3.92 -3.34 -19.90
C GLU A 13 3.64 -4.45 -18.89
N ALA A 14 2.76 -5.40 -19.20
CA ALA A 14 2.37 -6.43 -18.25
C ALA A 14 3.58 -7.27 -17.80
N THR A 15 3.68 -7.49 -16.49
CA THR A 15 4.75 -8.27 -15.89
C THR A 15 4.23 -9.33 -14.94
N TRP A 16 4.93 -10.45 -14.90
CA TRP A 16 4.70 -11.55 -13.98
C TRP A 16 5.38 -11.25 -12.64
N VAL A 17 4.57 -11.19 -11.58
CA VAL A 17 4.96 -10.67 -10.26
C VAL A 17 4.77 -11.65 -9.11
N CYS A 18 4.01 -12.73 -9.31
CA CYS A 18 3.88 -13.79 -8.31
C CYS A 18 3.55 -15.14 -8.98
N GLU A 19 4.06 -16.25 -8.45
CA GLU A 19 3.70 -17.61 -8.84
C GLU A 19 3.52 -18.48 -7.61
N ASN A 20 2.32 -19.05 -7.45
CA ASN A 20 1.92 -19.83 -6.28
C ASN A 20 2.30 -19.16 -4.95
N GLY A 21 2.12 -17.84 -4.86
CA GLY A 21 2.42 -17.09 -3.65
C GLY A 21 3.83 -16.53 -3.55
N GLU A 22 4.77 -17.01 -4.36
CA GLU A 22 6.16 -16.55 -4.35
C GLU A 22 6.34 -15.31 -5.24
N PRO A 23 6.88 -14.18 -4.71
CA PRO A 23 7.22 -12.99 -5.49
C PRO A 23 8.15 -13.27 -6.69
N GLN A 24 7.96 -12.53 -7.78
CA GLN A 24 8.78 -12.62 -9.00
C GLN A 24 9.27 -11.24 -9.42
N ASP A 25 10.48 -11.13 -9.96
CA ASP A 25 11.11 -9.84 -10.28
C ASP A 25 10.59 -9.22 -11.61
N PHE A 26 9.33 -8.74 -11.62
CA PHE A 26 8.69 -8.00 -12.72
C PHE A 26 9.04 -8.53 -14.12
N ARG A 27 9.00 -9.86 -14.30
CA ARG A 27 9.46 -10.49 -15.53
C ARG A 27 8.42 -10.27 -16.62
N SER A 28 8.84 -9.88 -17.82
CA SER A 28 7.93 -9.79 -18.96
C SER A 28 7.10 -11.06 -19.13
N VAL A 29 5.79 -10.94 -19.26
CA VAL A 29 4.85 -12.06 -19.47
C VAL A 29 5.19 -12.91 -20.69
N ARG A 30 5.85 -12.31 -21.70
CA ARG A 30 6.34 -13.02 -22.90
C ARG A 30 7.38 -14.10 -22.59
N ARG A 31 7.96 -14.11 -21.39
CA ARG A 31 8.92 -15.13 -20.93
C ARG A 31 8.24 -16.34 -20.28
N MET A 32 6.92 -16.28 -20.05
CA MET A 32 6.18 -17.41 -19.50
C MET A 32 6.00 -18.52 -20.53
N LEU A 33 5.76 -19.74 -20.04
CA LEU A 33 5.52 -20.89 -20.90
C LEU A 33 4.31 -20.67 -21.79
N PHE A 34 4.49 -20.92 -23.09
CA PHE A 34 3.44 -20.83 -24.12
C PHE A 34 2.78 -19.46 -24.21
N ALA A 35 3.51 -18.39 -23.86
CA ALA A 35 2.96 -17.04 -23.84
C ALA A 35 2.33 -16.66 -25.19
N ASN A 36 2.98 -16.96 -26.31
CA ASN A 36 2.44 -16.60 -27.63
C ASN A 36 1.09 -17.24 -27.93
N GLU A 37 0.82 -18.40 -27.33
CA GLU A 37 -0.38 -19.19 -27.54
C GLU A 37 -1.57 -18.69 -26.69
N TRP A 38 -1.34 -18.12 -25.50
CA TRP A 38 -2.42 -17.62 -24.63
C TRP A 38 -2.48 -16.09 -24.46
N LEU A 39 -1.47 -15.34 -24.89
CA LEU A 39 -1.50 -13.87 -24.85
C LEU A 39 -2.72 -13.26 -25.57
N PRO A 40 -3.24 -13.80 -26.69
CA PRO A 40 -4.50 -13.30 -27.27
C PRO A 40 -5.70 -13.41 -26.32
N LEU A 41 -5.75 -14.43 -25.46
CA LEU A 41 -6.80 -14.57 -24.44
C LEU A 41 -6.66 -13.51 -23.35
N LEU A 42 -5.41 -13.18 -22.96
CA LEU A 42 -5.12 -12.11 -22.00
C LEU A 42 -5.56 -10.76 -22.56
N ASP A 43 -5.23 -10.49 -23.83
CA ASP A 43 -5.65 -9.26 -24.54
C ASP A 43 -7.17 -9.14 -24.64
N GLN A 44 -7.85 -10.22 -25.00
CA GLN A 44 -9.31 -10.26 -24.99
C GLN A 44 -9.86 -9.94 -23.58
N ALA A 45 -9.36 -10.62 -22.55
CA ALA A 45 -9.79 -10.42 -21.17
C ALA A 45 -9.51 -9.01 -20.65
N PHE A 46 -8.44 -8.35 -21.12
CA PHE A 46 -8.13 -6.96 -20.80
C PHE A 46 -9.21 -6.01 -21.32
N HIS A 47 -9.59 -6.17 -22.58
CA HIS A 47 -10.57 -5.30 -23.23
C HIS A 47 -12.00 -5.57 -22.77
N THR A 48 -12.37 -6.85 -22.58
CA THR A 48 -13.72 -7.23 -22.13
C THR A 48 -13.90 -7.15 -20.62
N ARG A 49 -12.80 -7.16 -19.85
CA ARG A 49 -12.80 -7.22 -18.37
C ARG A 49 -13.51 -8.46 -17.83
N THR A 50 -13.56 -9.52 -18.63
CA THR A 50 -14.20 -10.79 -18.27
C THR A 50 -13.18 -11.90 -18.13
N SER A 51 -13.49 -12.88 -17.29
CA SER A 51 -12.70 -14.11 -17.23
C SER A 51 -12.80 -14.87 -18.55
N GLY A 52 -11.74 -15.60 -18.90
CA GLY A 52 -11.67 -16.39 -20.13
C GLY A 52 -10.97 -17.72 -19.91
N ALA A 53 -11.23 -18.68 -20.79
CA ALA A 53 -10.50 -19.94 -20.81
C ALA A 53 -10.28 -20.40 -22.25
N ALA A 54 -9.13 -21.03 -22.50
CA ALA A 54 -8.79 -21.60 -23.79
C ALA A 54 -7.96 -22.88 -23.61
N THR A 55 -7.94 -23.70 -24.65
CA THR A 55 -6.95 -24.78 -24.79
C THR A 55 -5.83 -24.29 -25.68
N VAL A 56 -4.59 -24.43 -25.23
CA VAL A 56 -3.39 -24.11 -26.01
C VAL A 56 -2.58 -25.37 -26.27
N GLY A 57 -2.23 -25.59 -27.53
CA GLY A 57 -1.37 -26.69 -27.94
C GLY A 57 0.10 -26.38 -27.71
N SER A 58 0.88 -27.37 -27.29
CA SER A 58 2.34 -27.24 -27.15
C SER A 58 3.07 -28.50 -27.57
N LYS A 59 4.40 -28.43 -27.69
CA LYS A 59 5.25 -29.61 -27.90
C LYS A 59 5.13 -30.66 -26.78
N LYS A 60 4.63 -30.27 -25.60
CA LYS A 60 4.43 -31.16 -24.44
C LYS A 60 2.97 -31.63 -24.29
N GLY A 61 2.13 -31.38 -25.28
CA GLY A 61 0.70 -31.66 -25.25
C GLY A 61 -0.15 -30.42 -24.99
N ASP A 62 -1.46 -30.64 -24.96
CA ASP A 62 -2.46 -29.59 -24.79
C ASP A 62 -2.58 -29.17 -23.32
N HIS A 63 -2.71 -27.86 -23.10
CA HIS A 63 -2.87 -27.27 -21.78
C HIS A 63 -4.14 -26.44 -21.75
N ARG A 64 -4.82 -26.43 -20.60
CA ARG A 64 -5.91 -25.51 -20.33
C ARG A 64 -5.33 -24.24 -19.71
N VAL A 65 -5.73 -23.11 -20.25
CA VAL A 65 -5.42 -21.78 -19.72
C VAL A 65 -6.70 -21.13 -19.23
N VAL A 66 -6.66 -20.56 -18.03
CA VAL A 66 -7.77 -19.79 -17.43
C VAL A 66 -7.22 -18.44 -16.99
N ILE A 67 -7.94 -17.37 -17.31
CA ILE A 67 -7.57 -15.99 -16.99
C ILE A 67 -8.71 -15.36 -16.20
N HIS A 68 -8.39 -14.74 -15.05
CA HIS A 68 -9.32 -13.91 -14.28
C HIS A 68 -8.74 -12.51 -14.10
N PRO A 69 -9.40 -11.46 -14.62
CA PRO A 69 -8.96 -10.09 -14.39
C PRO A 69 -9.18 -9.68 -12.94
N VAL A 70 -8.28 -8.85 -12.42
CA VAL A 70 -8.40 -8.12 -11.16
C VAL A 70 -8.68 -6.68 -11.52
N ILE A 71 -9.84 -6.19 -11.09
CA ILE A 71 -10.32 -4.86 -11.43
C ILE A 71 -9.90 -3.87 -10.33
N GLY A 72 -9.32 -2.74 -10.74
CA GLY A 72 -8.98 -1.63 -9.87
C GLY A 72 -10.15 -0.68 -9.63
N PRO A 73 -9.95 0.38 -8.82
CA PRO A 73 -11.02 1.31 -8.42
C PRO A 73 -11.69 2.04 -9.59
N GLU A 74 -10.98 2.19 -10.72
CA GLU A 74 -11.46 2.90 -11.92
C GLU A 74 -12.22 1.99 -12.89
N ALA A 75 -12.59 0.79 -12.44
CA ALA A 75 -13.11 -0.28 -13.29
C ALA A 75 -12.16 -0.69 -14.44
N THR A 76 -10.86 -0.39 -14.32
CA THR A 76 -9.80 -0.81 -15.24
C THR A 76 -9.13 -2.09 -14.73
N VAL A 77 -8.50 -2.85 -15.63
CA VAL A 77 -7.80 -4.08 -15.23
C VAL A 77 -6.42 -3.72 -14.68
N TYR A 78 -6.17 -4.08 -13.43
CA TYR A 78 -4.88 -3.86 -12.75
C TYR A 78 -3.98 -5.09 -12.81
N ALA A 79 -4.57 -6.28 -12.89
CA ALA A 79 -3.83 -7.53 -12.98
C ALA A 79 -4.67 -8.65 -13.58
N PHE A 80 -4.03 -9.79 -13.80
CA PHE A 80 -4.66 -11.06 -14.11
C PHE A 80 -4.13 -12.17 -13.24
N HIS A 81 -5.02 -13.02 -12.78
CA HIS A 81 -4.68 -14.39 -12.40
C HIS A 81 -4.67 -15.26 -13.65
N VAL A 82 -3.55 -15.90 -13.92
CA VAL A 82 -3.40 -16.85 -15.03
C VAL A 82 -3.13 -18.23 -14.45
N TRP A 83 -3.94 -19.20 -14.84
CA TRP A 83 -3.74 -20.61 -14.50
C TRP A 83 -3.49 -21.41 -15.75
N ILE A 84 -2.43 -22.21 -15.72
CA ILE A 84 -2.03 -23.11 -16.81
C ILE A 84 -1.80 -24.49 -16.21
N ALA A 85 -2.45 -25.51 -16.77
CA ALA A 85 -2.19 -26.90 -16.42
C ALA A 85 -2.64 -27.87 -17.54
N PRO A 86 -2.27 -29.17 -17.46
CA PRO A 86 -2.82 -30.20 -18.33
C PRO A 86 -4.36 -30.27 -18.30
N LEU A 87 -4.97 -30.81 -19.37
CA LEU A 87 -6.43 -30.82 -19.57
C LEU A 87 -7.22 -31.61 -18.51
N ASP A 88 -6.58 -32.59 -17.86
CA ASP A 88 -7.19 -33.42 -16.82
C ASP A 88 -7.23 -32.74 -15.45
N GLN A 89 -6.59 -31.57 -15.31
CA GLN A 89 -6.62 -30.79 -14.08
C GLN A 89 -7.70 -29.71 -14.16
N ALA A 90 -8.41 -29.51 -13.05
CA ALA A 90 -9.35 -28.41 -12.90
C ALA A 90 -8.67 -27.22 -12.21
N PRO A 91 -8.96 -25.97 -12.63
CA PRO A 91 -8.50 -24.80 -11.89
C PRO A 91 -9.16 -24.77 -10.50
N THR A 92 -8.35 -24.52 -9.48
CA THR A 92 -8.89 -24.06 -8.19
C THR A 92 -9.29 -22.59 -8.32
N PRO A 93 -10.14 -22.01 -7.44
CA PRO A 93 -10.40 -20.56 -7.50
C PRO A 93 -9.10 -19.75 -7.46
N PRO A 94 -9.00 -18.55 -8.05
CA PRO A 94 -7.82 -17.69 -7.89
C PRO A 94 -7.66 -17.23 -6.42
N PRO A 95 -6.45 -16.86 -5.95
CA PRO A 95 -6.29 -16.23 -4.64
C PRO A 95 -7.05 -14.91 -4.56
N PRO A 96 -7.57 -14.52 -3.37
CA PRO A 96 -8.12 -13.19 -3.17
C PRO A 96 -7.10 -12.13 -3.57
N THR A 97 -7.49 -11.22 -4.46
CA THR A 97 -6.62 -10.15 -4.93
C THR A 97 -7.45 -8.92 -5.25
N ALA A 98 -6.93 -7.74 -4.90
CA ALA A 98 -7.60 -6.48 -5.15
C ALA A 98 -6.60 -5.40 -5.56
N GLY A 99 -7.07 -4.48 -6.42
CA GLY A 99 -6.33 -3.30 -6.83
C GLY A 99 -6.81 -2.06 -6.07
N ASN A 100 -5.89 -1.19 -5.68
CA ASN A 100 -6.16 0.12 -5.09
C ASN A 100 -5.25 1.16 -5.73
N ARG A 101 -5.52 2.44 -5.51
CA ARG A 101 -4.57 3.50 -5.88
C ARG A 101 -4.47 4.53 -4.79
N TRP A 102 -3.27 5.07 -4.62
CA TRP A 102 -3.01 6.22 -3.79
C TRP A 102 -2.97 7.47 -4.66
N LEU A 103 -3.95 8.34 -4.47
CA LEU A 103 -4.05 9.66 -5.09
C LEU A 103 -3.32 10.66 -4.21
N LEU A 104 -2.20 11.20 -4.70
CA LEU A 104 -1.31 12.03 -3.89
C LEU A 104 -1.87 13.43 -3.67
N ASP A 105 -2.45 14.03 -4.71
CA ASP A 105 -3.22 15.29 -4.63
C ASP A 105 -4.35 15.24 -3.59
N ARG A 106 -5.05 14.11 -3.50
CA ARG A 106 -6.14 13.91 -2.53
C ARG A 106 -5.67 13.35 -1.20
N GLN A 107 -4.40 12.98 -1.11
CA GLN A 107 -3.79 12.34 0.06
C GLN A 107 -4.61 11.13 0.57
N ALA A 108 -5.18 10.39 -0.38
CA ALA A 108 -6.15 9.33 -0.09
C ALA A 108 -5.86 8.08 -0.92
N VAL A 109 -6.08 6.93 -0.30
CA VAL A 109 -6.14 5.64 -0.97
C VAL A 109 -7.58 5.39 -1.40
N GLN A 110 -7.79 5.31 -2.71
CA GLN A 110 -9.04 4.79 -3.27
C GLN A 110 -8.94 3.26 -3.31
N GLN A 111 -9.88 2.58 -2.66
CA GLN A 111 -9.92 1.12 -2.56
C GLN A 111 -11.17 0.52 -3.20
N THR A 112 -11.08 -0.73 -3.62
CA THR A 112 -12.26 -1.48 -4.08
C THR A 112 -13.00 -2.17 -2.92
N PRO A 113 -14.28 -2.56 -3.12
CA PRO A 113 -15.00 -3.40 -2.16
C PRO A 113 -14.28 -4.72 -1.86
N GLU A 114 -13.59 -5.30 -2.85
CA GLU A 114 -12.79 -6.52 -2.69
C GLU A 114 -11.62 -6.28 -1.73
N SER A 115 -10.87 -5.19 -1.90
CA SER A 115 -9.79 -4.82 -0.98
C SER A 115 -10.30 -4.65 0.45
N PHE A 116 -11.43 -3.96 0.61
CA PHE A 116 -12.06 -3.78 1.91
C PHE A 116 -12.46 -5.13 2.54
N ALA A 117 -13.08 -6.02 1.76
CA ALA A 117 -13.49 -7.34 2.22
C ALA A 117 -12.32 -8.25 2.57
N MET A 118 -11.22 -8.22 1.79
CA MET A 118 -10.02 -9.03 2.00
C MET A 118 -9.41 -8.85 3.39
N SER A 119 -9.44 -7.63 3.93
CA SER A 119 -8.93 -7.33 5.27
C SER A 119 -10.00 -7.43 6.39
N GLY A 120 -11.16 -8.03 6.10
CA GLY A 120 -12.25 -8.27 7.05
C GLY A 120 -13.39 -7.24 7.00
N GLY A 121 -13.28 -6.20 6.17
CA GLY A 121 -14.26 -5.14 6.08
C GLY A 121 -14.40 -4.34 7.38
N GLY A 122 -15.57 -3.82 7.66
CA GLY A 122 -15.90 -2.98 8.81
C GLY A 122 -17.39 -2.69 8.78
N GLU A 123 -17.85 -1.72 9.57
CA GLU A 123 -19.28 -1.36 9.60
C GLU A 123 -19.75 -0.78 8.27
N GLN A 124 -18.95 0.08 7.65
CA GLN A 124 -19.27 0.73 6.38
C GLN A 124 -18.08 0.72 5.42
N PHE A 125 -18.37 0.44 4.15
CA PHE A 125 -17.40 0.61 3.06
C PHE A 125 -17.26 2.09 2.75
N HIS A 126 -16.01 2.56 2.73
CA HIS A 126 -15.65 3.88 2.25
C HIS A 126 -14.64 3.70 1.12
N GLU A 127 -14.98 4.26 -0.03
CA GLU A 127 -14.17 4.18 -1.24
C GLU A 127 -12.80 4.85 -1.03
N PHE A 128 -12.77 6.00 -0.34
CA PHE A 128 -11.55 6.72 -0.03
C PHE A 128 -11.20 6.56 1.45
N ARG A 129 -9.91 6.35 1.72
CA ARG A 129 -9.33 6.29 3.07
C ARG A 129 -8.04 7.08 3.13
N SER A 130 -7.72 7.64 4.29
CA SER A 130 -6.36 8.17 4.50
C SER A 130 -5.35 7.02 4.51
N ALA A 131 -4.08 7.31 4.21
CA ALA A 131 -3.03 6.28 4.22
C ALA A 131 -2.94 5.53 5.57
N PRO A 132 -3.05 6.16 6.75
CA PRO A 132 -3.04 5.47 8.04
C PRO A 132 -4.28 4.59 8.26
N GLN A 133 -5.46 5.02 7.81
CA GLN A 133 -6.67 4.17 7.85
C GLN A 133 -6.54 2.93 6.99
N PHE A 134 -5.82 3.08 5.88
CA PHE A 134 -5.57 2.00 4.94
C PHE A 134 -4.49 1.04 5.47
N THR A 135 -3.38 1.57 5.99
CA THR A 135 -2.25 0.77 6.50
C THR A 135 -2.43 0.29 7.94
N GLY A 136 -3.44 0.78 8.69
CA GLY A 136 -3.66 0.44 10.10
C GLY A 136 -3.93 -1.03 10.39
N ARG A 137 -4.19 -1.85 9.35
CA ARG A 137 -4.34 -3.32 9.46
C ARG A 137 -3.05 -4.09 9.19
N ALA A 138 -2.00 -3.41 8.73
CA ALA A 138 -0.70 -4.01 8.54
C ALA A 138 -0.02 -4.17 9.91
N LEU A 139 0.23 -5.42 10.28
CA LEU A 139 1.08 -5.76 11.43
C LEU A 139 2.55 -5.57 11.07
N ARG A 140 2.89 -5.85 9.80
CA ARG A 140 4.23 -5.71 9.23
C ARG A 140 4.11 -5.34 7.75
N SER A 141 4.96 -4.42 7.29
CA SER A 141 5.24 -4.21 5.88
C SER A 141 6.74 -4.07 5.76
N ASP A 142 7.35 -4.95 4.97
CA ASP A 142 8.77 -4.80 4.64
C ASP A 142 8.91 -3.69 3.57
N ASP A 143 10.11 -3.11 3.45
CA ASP A 143 10.43 -2.13 2.40
C ASP A 143 9.53 -0.87 2.34
N PHE A 144 9.02 -0.41 3.48
CA PHE A 144 8.18 0.79 3.53
C PHE A 144 8.91 2.04 3.01
N ASP A 145 10.23 2.13 3.23
CA ASP A 145 11.08 3.18 2.67
C ASP A 145 11.02 3.23 1.14
N LYS A 146 10.99 2.07 0.48
CA LYS A 146 10.87 2.00 -0.98
C LYS A 146 9.47 2.40 -1.46
N ILE A 147 8.42 2.10 -0.70
CA ILE A 147 7.06 2.60 -0.98
C ILE A 147 7.04 4.13 -0.91
N LEU A 148 7.66 4.73 0.12
CA LEU A 148 7.77 6.19 0.24
C LEU A 148 8.57 6.82 -0.91
N GLN A 149 9.58 6.14 -1.46
CA GLN A 149 10.31 6.60 -2.64
C GLN A 149 9.43 6.65 -3.90
N ILE A 150 8.47 5.73 -4.05
CA ILE A 150 7.49 5.77 -5.14
C ILE A 150 6.53 6.94 -4.89
N VAL A 151 5.97 7.05 -3.68
CA VAL A 151 5.04 8.13 -3.31
C VAL A 151 5.67 9.52 -3.51
N GLY A 152 6.96 9.69 -3.23
CA GLY A 152 7.63 10.99 -3.39
C GLY A 152 7.79 11.45 -4.84
N ASP A 153 7.75 10.54 -5.82
CA ASP A 153 7.83 10.86 -7.24
C ASP A 153 7.38 9.62 -8.05
N PRO A 154 6.05 9.46 -8.26
CA PRO A 154 5.47 8.21 -8.73
C PRO A 154 5.51 8.08 -10.26
N THR A 155 6.64 7.61 -10.78
CA THR A 155 6.81 7.32 -12.21
C THR A 155 6.61 5.82 -12.54
N PRO A 156 6.26 5.47 -13.79
CA PRO A 156 6.10 4.08 -14.25
C PRO A 156 7.29 3.15 -14.00
N GLU A 157 8.50 3.69 -13.93
CA GLU A 157 9.75 2.98 -13.70
C GLU A 157 9.95 2.60 -12.24
N LYS A 158 9.35 3.37 -11.32
CA LYS A 158 9.43 3.09 -9.88
C LYS A 158 8.35 2.09 -9.48
N LYS A 159 8.82 0.91 -9.11
CA LYS A 159 7.99 -0.23 -8.78
C LYS A 159 8.64 -1.12 -7.73
N ILE A 160 7.82 -1.81 -6.96
CA ILE A 160 8.27 -2.73 -5.94
C ILE A 160 7.28 -3.88 -5.77
N ILE A 161 7.83 -5.05 -5.44
CA ILE A 161 7.06 -6.12 -4.81
C ILE A 161 7.59 -6.26 -3.40
N THR A 162 6.69 -6.19 -2.43
CA THR A 162 7.01 -6.39 -1.01
C THR A 162 6.02 -7.37 -0.39
N GLU A 163 6.37 -7.86 0.78
CA GLU A 163 5.52 -8.71 1.59
C GLU A 163 4.94 -7.90 2.74
N SER A 164 3.69 -8.17 3.07
CA SER A 164 3.00 -7.55 4.19
C SER A 164 2.22 -8.59 4.98
N THR A 165 2.17 -8.39 6.29
CA THR A 165 1.38 -9.23 7.19
C THR A 165 0.17 -8.43 7.65
N ILE A 166 -1.02 -8.90 7.27
CA ILE A 166 -2.27 -8.18 7.47
C ILE A 166 -3.17 -8.92 8.46
N LEU A 167 -3.75 -8.18 9.40
CA LEU A 167 -4.80 -8.71 10.28
C LEU A 167 -6.17 -8.59 9.59
N ASN A 168 -6.88 -9.71 9.45
CA ASN A 168 -8.29 -9.72 9.08
C ASN A 168 -9.13 -9.31 10.29
N ALA A 169 -9.71 -8.11 10.25
CA ALA A 169 -10.43 -7.53 11.39
C ALA A 169 -11.69 -8.33 11.80
N ARG A 170 -12.27 -9.11 10.89
CA ARG A 170 -13.50 -9.89 11.15
C ARG A 170 -13.21 -11.26 11.71
N THR A 171 -12.19 -11.94 11.16
CA THR A 171 -11.88 -13.33 11.54
C THR A 171 -10.74 -13.42 12.55
N GLY A 172 -10.03 -12.33 12.82
CA GLY A 172 -8.81 -12.31 13.64
C GLY A 172 -7.62 -13.05 13.01
N ARG A 173 -7.73 -13.48 11.75
CA ARG A 173 -6.68 -14.23 11.07
C ARG A 173 -5.57 -13.29 10.63
N VAL A 174 -4.32 -13.73 10.78
CA VAL A 174 -3.17 -13.04 10.23
C VAL A 174 -2.82 -13.66 8.87
N MET A 175 -2.66 -12.83 7.85
CA MET A 175 -2.52 -13.25 6.45
C MET A 175 -1.22 -12.72 5.85
N PRO A 176 -0.46 -13.54 5.10
CA PRO A 176 0.66 -13.08 4.28
C PRO A 176 0.12 -12.55 2.96
N TRP A 177 0.42 -11.29 2.67
CA TRP A 177 0.06 -10.63 1.43
C TRP A 177 1.32 -10.32 0.63
N VAL A 178 1.27 -10.59 -0.67
CA VAL A 178 2.20 -9.98 -1.63
C VAL A 178 1.58 -8.67 -2.09
N VAL A 179 2.37 -7.59 -2.01
CA VAL A 179 1.96 -6.23 -2.37
C VAL A 179 2.82 -5.77 -3.54
N VAL A 180 2.18 -5.35 -4.62
CA VAL A 180 2.86 -4.78 -5.80
C VAL A 180 2.49 -3.31 -5.88
N CYS A 181 3.46 -2.42 -5.83
CA CYS A 181 3.24 -0.99 -6.00
C CYS A 181 3.96 -0.49 -7.26
N ARG A 182 3.32 0.42 -8.00
CA ARG A 182 3.90 1.05 -9.19
C ARG A 182 3.43 2.50 -9.31
N GLY A 183 4.36 3.41 -9.54
CA GLY A 183 4.03 4.79 -9.91
C GLY A 183 3.37 4.82 -11.29
N HIS A 184 2.56 5.84 -11.58
CA HIS A 184 1.82 5.93 -12.84
C HIS A 184 2.07 7.23 -13.60
N ASP A 185 1.68 8.38 -13.05
CA ASP A 185 1.59 9.65 -13.81
C ASP A 185 2.11 10.87 -13.05
N GLY A 186 2.95 10.66 -12.04
CA GLY A 186 3.46 11.73 -11.17
C GLY A 186 2.50 12.14 -10.05
N ASN A 187 1.23 11.70 -10.08
CA ASN A 187 0.25 12.00 -9.02
C ASN A 187 -0.44 10.75 -8.43
N GLU A 188 -0.31 9.58 -9.05
CA GLU A 188 -0.84 8.35 -8.47
C GLU A 188 0.16 7.20 -8.39
N MET A 189 0.00 6.40 -7.33
CA MET A 189 0.62 5.08 -7.21
C MET A 189 -0.47 4.01 -7.22
N ARG A 190 -0.38 3.05 -8.14
CA ARG A 190 -1.28 1.90 -8.21
C ARG A 190 -0.72 0.75 -7.39
N ILE A 191 -1.60 0.03 -6.73
CA ILE A 191 -1.27 -1.00 -5.74
C ILE A 191 -2.10 -2.25 -6.00
N LEU A 192 -1.47 -3.41 -5.95
CA LEU A 192 -2.12 -4.71 -5.96
C LEU A 192 -1.82 -5.43 -4.65
N PHE A 193 -2.83 -6.06 -4.08
CA PHE A 193 -2.72 -6.92 -2.91
C PHE A 193 -3.15 -8.32 -3.28
N CYS A 194 -2.35 -9.34 -2.96
CA CYS A 194 -2.68 -10.74 -3.16
C CYS A 194 -2.52 -11.52 -1.85
N ASP A 195 -3.59 -12.14 -1.35
CA ASP A 195 -3.52 -13.05 -0.20
C ASP A 195 -2.94 -14.40 -0.64
N VAL A 196 -1.73 -14.69 -0.17
CA VAL A 196 -0.96 -15.87 -0.57
C VAL A 196 -1.05 -17.02 0.44
N ALA A 197 -1.83 -16.88 1.52
CA ALA A 197 -1.98 -17.91 2.56
C ALA A 197 -2.36 -19.29 1.99
N ARG A 198 -3.18 -19.30 0.95
CA ARG A 198 -3.67 -20.53 0.31
C ARG A 198 -2.59 -21.40 -0.33
N PHE A 199 -1.41 -20.84 -0.56
CA PHE A 199 -0.27 -21.55 -1.11
C PHE A 199 0.62 -22.15 -0.01
N GLY A 200 0.19 -22.09 1.25
CA GLY A 200 0.97 -22.57 2.40
C GLY A 200 2.05 -21.59 2.85
N ILE A 201 2.02 -20.35 2.36
CA ILE A 201 2.90 -19.28 2.84
C ILE A 201 2.41 -18.83 4.21
N GLU A 202 3.31 -18.81 5.18
CA GLU A 202 3.02 -18.37 6.55
C GLU A 202 3.30 -16.87 6.71
N PRO A 203 2.49 -16.13 7.49
CA PRO A 203 2.70 -14.72 7.73
C PRO A 203 3.97 -14.45 8.55
N LYS A 204 4.72 -13.42 8.15
CA LYS A 204 5.87 -12.93 8.90
C LYS A 204 5.40 -12.05 10.05
N ILE A 205 5.38 -12.58 11.27
CA ILE A 205 4.97 -11.81 12.45
C ILE A 205 6.09 -10.83 12.87
N PRO A 206 5.77 -9.59 13.29
CA PRO A 206 6.73 -8.70 13.93
C PRO A 206 7.39 -9.33 15.17
N THR A 207 8.60 -8.92 15.51
CA THR A 207 9.23 -9.40 16.75
C THR A 207 8.51 -8.83 17.98
N PRO A 208 8.55 -9.51 19.13
CA PRO A 208 8.01 -8.97 20.38
C PRO A 208 8.55 -7.57 20.70
N GLU A 209 9.84 -7.31 20.45
CA GLU A 209 10.46 -6.00 20.67
C GLU A 209 9.82 -4.92 19.79
N ALA A 210 9.59 -5.23 18.51
CA ALA A 210 8.92 -4.32 17.58
C ALA A 210 7.47 -4.03 18.02
N LEU A 211 6.75 -5.02 18.54
CA LEU A 211 5.39 -4.84 19.07
C LEU A 211 5.40 -4.06 20.40
N SER A 212 6.30 -4.40 21.31
CA SER A 212 6.45 -3.77 22.62
C SER A 212 6.80 -2.30 22.51
N LEU A 213 7.67 -1.91 21.56
CA LEU A 213 7.98 -0.49 21.34
C LEU A 213 6.73 0.33 20.98
N ARG A 214 5.83 -0.23 20.16
CA ARG A 214 4.57 0.45 19.77
C ARG A 214 3.62 0.58 20.95
N ALA A 215 3.46 -0.48 21.74
CA ALA A 215 2.54 -0.55 22.86
C ALA A 215 3.02 0.26 24.08
N MET A 216 4.31 0.20 24.43
CA MET A 216 4.84 0.88 25.61
C MET A 216 4.78 2.41 25.49
N SER A 217 5.01 2.95 24.29
CA SER A 217 4.87 4.40 24.06
C SER A 217 3.45 4.86 24.38
N ALA A 218 2.44 4.17 23.81
CA ALA A 218 1.04 4.51 24.02
C ALA A 218 0.62 4.37 25.49
N ALA A 219 1.07 3.32 26.17
CA ALA A 219 0.83 3.13 27.60
C ALA A 219 1.43 4.25 28.48
N ALA A 220 2.52 4.88 28.03
CA ALA A 220 3.14 6.03 28.70
C ALA A 220 2.49 7.38 28.32
N GLY A 221 1.36 7.38 27.60
CA GLY A 221 0.72 8.60 27.11
C GLY A 221 1.55 9.33 26.05
N ARG A 222 2.40 8.60 25.33
CA ARG A 222 3.24 9.12 24.25
C ARG A 222 2.89 8.46 22.93
N TRP A 223 2.70 9.25 21.90
CA TRP A 223 2.39 8.75 20.57
C TRP A 223 3.41 9.26 19.56
N ALA A 224 3.66 8.44 18.54
CA ALA A 224 4.61 8.73 17.50
C ALA A 224 4.00 8.43 16.13
N ALA A 225 4.23 9.34 15.20
CA ALA A 225 3.76 9.26 13.83
C ALA A 225 4.91 9.57 12.86
N LEU A 226 4.86 8.95 11.68
CA LEU A 226 5.63 9.41 10.54
C LEU A 226 4.73 10.35 9.73
N ALA A 227 5.21 11.57 9.51
CA ALA A 227 4.56 12.60 8.75
C ALA A 227 5.35 12.90 7.47
N ALA A 228 4.63 13.30 6.41
CA ALA A 228 5.22 13.83 5.19
C ALA A 228 4.70 15.24 4.96
N MET A 229 5.56 16.18 4.56
CA MET A 229 5.09 17.41 3.93
C MET A 229 4.91 17.16 2.45
N ALA A 230 3.68 17.37 1.97
CA ALA A 230 3.37 17.29 0.55
C ALA A 230 2.97 18.68 0.07
N THR A 231 3.42 19.02 -1.14
CA THR A 231 2.94 20.23 -1.83
C THR A 231 1.76 19.83 -2.70
N ASP A 232 0.60 20.43 -2.47
CA ASP A 232 -0.55 20.31 -3.35
C ASP A 232 -0.16 20.86 -4.74
N PRO A 233 -0.25 20.05 -5.81
CA PRO A 233 0.19 20.46 -7.15
C PRO A 233 -0.67 21.56 -7.78
N ILE A 234 -1.89 21.78 -7.28
CA ILE A 234 -2.85 22.77 -7.79
C ILE A 234 -2.77 24.07 -6.98
N THR A 235 -2.75 23.96 -5.65
CA THR A 235 -2.79 25.14 -4.76
C THR A 235 -1.40 25.62 -4.32
N GLU A 236 -0.35 24.84 -4.61
CA GLU A 236 1.02 25.01 -4.10
C GLU A 236 1.11 25.02 -2.56
N ARG A 237 0.04 24.63 -1.87
CA ARG A 237 -0.04 24.60 -0.42
C ARG A 237 0.77 23.42 0.11
N ARG A 238 1.64 23.66 1.10
CA ARG A 238 2.31 22.59 1.84
C ARG A 238 1.43 22.10 2.97
N ASP A 239 1.00 20.85 2.88
CA ASP A 239 0.18 20.15 3.87
C ASP A 239 0.99 19.09 4.60
N ILE A 240 0.63 18.83 5.86
CA ILE A 240 1.26 17.80 6.67
C ILE A 240 0.39 16.56 6.66
N ILE A 241 0.85 15.53 5.96
CA ILE A 241 0.18 14.25 5.82
C ILE A 241 0.64 13.31 6.91
N LEU A 242 -0.30 12.65 7.58
CA LEU A 242 0.00 11.48 8.40
C LEU A 242 0.29 10.30 7.46
N ALA A 243 1.55 9.87 7.36
CA ALA A 243 1.93 8.72 6.53
C ALA A 243 1.60 7.39 7.24
N LEU A 244 2.00 7.27 8.51
CA LEU A 244 1.62 6.13 9.37
C LEU A 244 1.77 6.44 10.86
N TRP A 245 1.16 5.60 11.68
CA TRP A 245 1.39 5.54 13.12
C TRP A 245 2.60 4.65 13.45
N ILE A 246 3.63 5.24 14.07
CA ILE A 246 4.79 4.49 14.57
C ILE A 246 4.39 3.76 15.85
N SER A 247 3.77 4.45 16.80
CA SER A 247 3.13 3.84 17.98
C SER A 247 1.73 3.31 17.66
N GLU A 248 0.99 2.88 18.68
CA GLU A 248 -0.48 2.78 18.54
C GLU A 248 -1.08 4.17 18.27
N ARG A 249 -2.23 4.19 17.61
CA ARG A 249 -3.02 5.40 17.35
C ARG A 249 -3.65 5.91 18.66
N PRO A 250 -3.66 7.22 18.96
CA PRO A 250 -4.39 7.76 20.10
C PRO A 250 -5.91 7.48 19.99
N PRO A 251 -6.59 7.07 21.08
CA PRO A 251 -8.00 6.71 21.02
C PRO A 251 -8.92 7.89 20.68
N TRP A 252 -8.52 9.12 21.02
CA TRP A 252 -9.23 10.37 20.74
C TRP A 252 -8.93 10.96 19.36
N PHE A 253 -7.95 10.42 18.63
CA PHE A 253 -7.57 10.91 17.31
C PHE A 253 -8.65 10.57 16.29
N VAL A 254 -9.00 11.54 15.44
CA VAL A 254 -9.92 11.35 14.31
C VAL A 254 -9.15 11.38 13.00
N GLU A 255 -9.17 10.25 12.31
CA GLU A 255 -8.40 10.02 11.07
C GLU A 255 -8.99 10.66 9.82
N PHE A 256 -10.25 11.13 9.87
CA PHE A 256 -10.93 11.66 8.69
C PHE A 256 -11.83 12.83 9.06
N VAL A 257 -11.56 13.96 8.42
CA VAL A 257 -12.51 15.05 8.23
C VAL A 257 -12.70 15.16 6.72
N PRO A 258 -13.93 15.13 6.19
CA PRO A 258 -14.18 15.18 4.74
C PRO A 258 -13.47 16.32 3.99
N ASP A 259 -13.17 17.40 4.72
CA ASP A 259 -12.65 18.66 4.17
C ASP A 259 -11.16 18.90 4.48
N THR A 260 -10.49 18.02 5.24
CA THR A 260 -9.05 18.13 5.51
C THR A 260 -8.40 16.79 5.89
N THR A 261 -7.19 16.59 5.39
CA THR A 261 -6.27 15.50 5.74
C THR A 261 -5.24 15.91 6.80
N ASP A 262 -5.33 17.15 7.29
CA ASP A 262 -4.43 17.70 8.30
C ASP A 262 -4.58 16.93 9.62
N PHE A 263 -3.54 16.21 10.01
CA PHE A 263 -3.46 15.66 11.37
C PHE A 263 -2.86 16.67 12.36
N ILE A 264 -2.19 17.70 11.85
CA ILE A 264 -1.60 18.84 12.59
C ILE A 264 -2.33 20.12 12.19
N HIS A 265 -2.62 21.00 13.14
CA HIS A 265 -3.28 22.28 12.87
C HIS A 265 -2.49 23.10 11.83
N PRO A 266 -3.16 23.72 10.83
CA PRO A 266 -2.48 24.49 9.78
C PRO A 266 -1.49 25.56 10.27
N ASP A 267 -1.85 26.33 11.29
CA ASP A 267 -0.95 27.32 11.92
C ASP A 267 0.36 26.72 12.47
N ASP A 268 0.38 25.43 12.83
CA ASP A 268 1.54 24.76 13.43
C ASP A 268 2.52 24.23 12.35
N ARG A 269 2.20 24.41 11.06
CA ARG A 269 3.04 23.94 9.93
C ARG A 269 4.44 24.54 9.91
N SER A 270 4.59 25.78 10.39
CA SER A 270 5.89 26.45 10.48
C SER A 270 6.90 25.70 11.36
N LEU A 271 6.44 24.90 12.32
CA LEU A 271 7.29 24.08 13.19
C LEU A 271 8.04 22.98 12.42
N PHE A 272 7.45 22.46 11.33
CA PHE A 272 8.10 21.46 10.48
C PHE A 272 9.22 22.08 9.65
N SER A 273 9.02 23.31 9.17
CA SER A 273 10.07 24.07 8.49
C SER A 273 11.23 24.41 9.44
N ALA A 274 10.96 24.64 10.73
CA ALA A 274 12.00 24.82 11.73
C ALA A 274 12.76 23.51 12.03
N ALA A 275 12.06 22.37 12.01
CA ALA A 275 12.68 21.06 12.23
C ALA A 275 13.54 20.60 11.04
N SER A 276 13.20 20.99 9.81
CA SER A 276 13.90 20.54 8.59
C SER A 276 15.37 20.97 8.50
N VAL A 277 15.73 22.06 9.17
CA VAL A 277 17.10 22.58 9.22
C VAL A 277 17.94 22.00 10.36
N MET A 278 17.33 21.16 11.20
CA MET A 278 18.04 20.49 12.30
C MET A 278 18.88 19.32 11.79
N ARG A 279 19.99 19.04 12.49
CA ARG A 279 20.73 17.79 12.26
C ARG A 279 19.92 16.60 12.78
N ALA A 280 20.03 15.46 12.10
CA ALA A 280 19.32 14.23 12.46
C ALA A 280 19.71 13.67 13.84
N ASP A 281 20.89 14.02 14.36
CA ASP A 281 21.41 13.62 15.68
C ASP A 281 21.13 14.65 16.78
N ALA A 282 20.53 15.80 16.46
CA ALA A 282 20.18 16.82 17.44
C ALA A 282 18.92 16.40 18.22
N THR A 283 18.92 16.66 19.54
CA THR A 283 17.71 16.54 20.35
C THR A 283 16.70 17.60 19.90
N PRO A 284 15.51 17.21 19.41
CA PRO A 284 14.49 18.16 19.01
C PRO A 284 14.02 18.99 20.22
N PRO A 285 13.80 20.30 20.05
CA PRO A 285 13.17 21.10 21.09
C PRO A 285 11.74 20.63 21.33
N GLU A 286 11.29 20.72 22.58
CA GLU A 286 9.88 20.53 22.91
C GLU A 286 9.07 21.70 22.35
N VAL A 287 8.02 21.40 21.61
CA VAL A 287 7.10 22.34 20.98
C VAL A 287 5.67 22.06 21.41
N ARG A 288 4.81 23.07 21.35
CA ARG A 288 3.36 22.88 21.43
C ARG A 288 2.82 22.66 20.03
N ILE A 289 2.07 21.57 19.85
CA ILE A 289 1.40 21.23 18.59
C ILE A 289 -0.05 20.92 18.85
N ARG A 290 -0.92 21.19 17.88
CA ARG A 290 -2.33 20.83 17.92
C ARG A 290 -2.58 19.64 16.99
N ILE A 291 -3.09 18.56 17.57
CA ILE A 291 -3.45 17.33 16.86
C ILE A 291 -4.95 17.28 16.66
N ASN A 292 -5.39 16.78 15.50
CA ASN A 292 -6.82 16.61 15.22
C ASN A 292 -7.48 15.61 16.20
N SER A 293 -8.67 15.95 16.70
CA SER A 293 -9.47 15.14 17.62
C SER A 293 -10.97 15.30 17.34
N SER A 294 -11.79 14.44 17.94
CA SER A 294 -13.25 14.43 17.73
C SER A 294 -13.97 15.71 18.18
N ASP A 295 -13.36 16.46 19.09
CA ASP A 295 -13.83 17.72 19.64
C ASP A 295 -13.11 18.95 19.04
N GLY A 296 -12.29 18.76 18.01
CA GLY A 296 -11.56 19.82 17.31
C GLY A 296 -10.05 19.61 17.34
N TRP A 297 -9.31 20.60 17.85
CA TRP A 297 -7.85 20.55 17.90
C TRP A 297 -7.36 20.41 19.33
N ARG A 298 -6.70 19.29 19.63
CA ARG A 298 -6.14 18.99 20.95
C ARG A 298 -4.70 19.48 21.05
N GLY A 299 -4.42 20.40 21.97
CA GLY A 299 -3.07 20.91 22.22
C GLY A 299 -2.21 19.91 23.01
N MET A 300 -1.08 19.52 22.44
CA MET A 300 -0.14 18.53 22.97
C MET A 300 1.27 19.15 23.09
N ASN A 301 2.09 18.57 23.97
CA ASN A 301 3.54 18.73 23.86
C ASN A 301 4.04 17.80 22.77
N GLY A 302 5.11 18.17 22.09
CA GLY A 302 5.67 17.33 21.04
C GLY A 302 7.09 17.66 20.67
N ALA A 303 7.65 16.80 19.83
CA ALA A 303 8.96 16.92 19.24
C ALA A 303 8.87 16.50 17.78
N ILE A 304 9.45 17.30 16.89
CA ILE A 304 9.47 17.05 15.45
C ILE A 304 10.93 16.91 15.03
N ARG A 305 11.26 15.83 14.33
CA ARG A 305 12.61 15.58 13.83
C ARG A 305 12.57 15.11 12.37
N PRO A 306 13.52 15.55 11.53
CA PRO A 306 13.61 15.07 10.17
C PRO A 306 13.90 13.56 10.16
N TYR A 307 13.32 12.85 9.21
CA TYR A 307 13.52 11.43 9.01
C TYR A 307 14.14 11.17 7.64
N SER A 308 15.33 10.57 7.63
CA SER A 308 16.04 10.22 6.39
C SER A 308 15.84 8.74 6.07
N LEU A 309 15.46 8.45 4.82
CA LEU A 309 15.42 7.08 4.32
C LEU A 309 16.85 6.50 4.21
N ALA A 310 16.98 5.20 4.46
CA ALA A 310 18.24 4.51 4.26
C ALA A 310 18.63 4.54 2.77
N GLY A 311 19.86 4.94 2.44
CA GLY A 311 20.37 4.96 1.06
C GLY A 311 20.66 6.34 0.46
N GLY A 312 20.42 7.44 1.19
CA GLY A 312 21.07 8.76 1.00
C GLY A 312 20.81 9.55 -0.30
N ASN A 313 20.18 8.97 -1.32
CA ASN A 313 20.00 9.62 -2.63
C ASN A 313 18.55 9.96 -2.99
N ALA A 314 17.57 9.53 -2.19
CA ALA A 314 16.19 9.94 -2.38
C ALA A 314 15.96 11.28 -1.68
N ARG A 315 15.68 12.33 -2.46
CA ARG A 315 15.12 13.59 -1.94
C ARG A 315 13.82 13.29 -1.22
N VAL A 316 13.89 13.10 0.08
CA VAL A 316 12.71 13.22 0.94
C VAL A 316 13.06 14.17 2.06
N ASP A 317 13.33 15.42 1.68
CA ASP A 317 13.61 16.54 2.58
C ASP A 317 12.36 16.95 3.42
N ASP A 318 11.30 16.14 3.34
CA ASP A 318 9.96 16.44 3.82
C ASP A 318 9.35 15.30 4.68
N LEU A 319 10.12 14.31 5.14
CA LEU A 319 9.64 13.33 6.12
C LEU A 319 10.05 13.69 7.54
N TYR A 320 9.13 13.50 8.49
CA TYR A 320 9.33 13.85 9.89
C TYR A 320 8.79 12.78 10.82
N ILE A 321 9.53 12.45 11.87
CA ILE A 321 8.96 11.77 13.03
C ILE A 321 8.37 12.85 13.94
N VAL A 322 7.09 12.69 14.26
CA VAL A 322 6.35 13.56 15.18
C VAL A 322 6.01 12.75 16.41
N GLU A 323 6.63 13.08 17.53
CA GLU A 323 6.31 12.53 18.85
C GLU A 323 5.49 13.53 19.62
N PHE A 324 4.47 13.08 20.36
CA PHE A 324 3.60 13.96 21.12
C PHE A 324 2.99 13.28 22.34
N TRP A 325 2.71 14.09 23.36
CA TRP A 325 2.24 13.62 24.68
C TRP A 325 1.42 14.68 25.40
N GLU A 326 0.61 14.23 26.36
CA GLU A 326 -0.11 15.13 27.25
C GLU A 326 0.87 15.76 28.25
N SER A 327 0.62 17.03 28.58
CA SER A 327 1.39 17.79 29.58
C SER A 327 1.14 17.30 31.00
#